data_AF-A0A011U367-F1
#
_entry.id   AF-A0A011U367-F1
#
_cell.length_a   1.000
_cell.length_b   1.000
_cell.length_c   1.000
_cell.angle_alpha   90.00
_cell.angle_beta   90.00
_cell.angle_gamma   90.00
#
_symmetry.space_group_name_H-M   'P 1'
#
loop_
_entity.id
_entity.type
_entity.pdbx_description
1 polymer ?
#
loop_
_entity_poly.entity_id
_entity_poly.type
_entity_poly.pdbx_seq_one_letter_code
_entity_poly.pdbx_strand_id
1 'polypeptide(L)'
;MTETAVYAAGGVVWRVVDGKLRVLVIHRTAYADVTIPKGKVDPGESLAETAVREIFEETGIQVALGIPVSVSRYRMPNKRQKIVHYWSAEATDAAIRASAFVPNKEIAAIEWLSPRKALAKLSYPVDVEIMEEFLRYVDDGVLATFPIVVLRHAKALDRADWDGTDAARPLTTRGAKQAAAAVGPLRAFGVRKIVSSDAVRCVTTVTPLAAALGKKIHRTSALSQDAWEDGTSDVRAVIGRRVRSRKPAVLCSHGPVLPGIMAELALATGTLHGSYLGSASALETGAFSVVHLSATNPGSGIIAIETHEPKL
;
A
#
# COMPACT_ATOMS: atom_id res chain seq x y z
N MET A 1 -14.54 21.47 -21.50
CA MET A 1 -14.82 20.14 -20.92
C MET A 1 -13.49 19.52 -20.56
N THR A 2 -13.18 19.42 -19.27
CA THR A 2 -11.94 18.79 -18.78
C THR A 2 -11.95 17.32 -19.20
N GLU A 3 -11.06 16.93 -20.10
CA GLU A 3 -10.93 15.54 -20.55
C GLU A 3 -10.61 14.65 -19.35
N THR A 4 -11.55 13.81 -18.91
CA THR A 4 -11.38 12.94 -17.74
C THR A 4 -10.28 11.92 -18.04
N ALA A 5 -9.19 11.98 -17.28
CA ALA A 5 -8.09 11.01 -17.40
C ALA A 5 -8.60 9.57 -17.17
N VAL A 6 -7.99 8.59 -17.86
CA VAL A 6 -8.19 7.17 -17.60
C VAL A 6 -7.11 6.69 -16.66
N TYR A 7 -7.52 6.30 -15.45
CA TYR A 7 -6.63 5.71 -14.48
C TYR A 7 -6.53 4.19 -14.67
N ALA A 8 -5.35 3.68 -14.40
CA ALA A 8 -5.01 2.27 -14.44
C ALA A 8 -3.95 1.99 -13.37
N ALA A 9 -3.83 0.72 -13.01
CA ALA A 9 -2.81 0.28 -12.07
C ALA A 9 -2.34 -1.14 -12.40
N GLY A 10 -1.12 -1.46 -11.97
CA GLY A 10 -0.49 -2.76 -12.18
C GLY A 10 0.77 -2.89 -11.35
N GLY A 11 1.66 -3.80 -11.74
CA GLY A 11 2.90 -3.94 -10.98
C GLY A 11 3.97 -4.84 -11.59
N VAL A 12 5.21 -4.57 -11.18
CA VAL A 12 6.36 -5.41 -11.46
C VAL A 12 6.30 -6.59 -10.49
N VAL A 13 5.77 -7.71 -10.98
CA VAL A 13 5.67 -8.94 -10.19
C VAL A 13 7.01 -9.69 -10.27
N TRP A 14 7.58 -10.04 -9.13
CA TRP A 14 8.89 -10.67 -9.04
C TRP A 14 8.89 -11.87 -8.09
N ARG A 15 9.89 -12.75 -8.26
CA ARG A 15 10.21 -13.84 -7.33
C ARG A 15 11.70 -14.16 -7.40
N VAL A 16 12.22 -14.87 -6.40
CA VAL A 16 13.59 -15.38 -6.40
C VAL A 16 13.54 -16.90 -6.55
N VAL A 17 14.25 -17.44 -7.54
CA VAL A 17 14.37 -18.89 -7.77
C VAL A 17 15.86 -19.21 -7.85
N ASP A 18 16.34 -20.12 -6.99
CA ASP A 18 17.75 -20.51 -6.90
C ASP A 18 18.69 -19.30 -6.76
N GLY A 19 18.31 -18.34 -5.92
CA GLY A 19 19.05 -17.10 -5.69
C GLY A 19 19.02 -16.09 -6.85
N LYS A 20 18.25 -16.35 -7.91
CA LYS A 20 18.15 -15.49 -9.09
C LYS A 20 16.80 -14.79 -9.16
N LEU A 21 16.84 -13.47 -9.31
CA LEU A 21 15.66 -12.66 -9.55
C LEU A 21 14.99 -13.05 -10.87
N ARG A 22 13.69 -13.28 -10.80
CA ARG A 22 12.79 -13.43 -11.94
C ARG A 22 11.69 -12.39 -11.86
N VAL A 23 11.39 -11.77 -13.00
CA VAL A 23 10.28 -10.82 -13.16
C VAL A 23 9.27 -11.40 -14.14
N LEU A 24 7.99 -11.08 -13.92
CA LEU A 24 6.89 -11.55 -14.74
C LEU A 24 6.59 -10.56 -15.86
N VAL A 25 6.37 -11.08 -17.06
CA VAL A 25 5.75 -10.36 -18.16
C VAL A 25 4.54 -11.13 -18.67
N ILE A 26 3.60 -10.42 -19.28
CA ILE A 26 2.40 -10.99 -19.89
C ILE A 26 2.41 -10.77 -21.40
N HIS A 27 1.87 -11.74 -22.14
CA HIS A 27 1.72 -11.69 -23.60
C HIS A 27 0.24 -11.44 -23.91
N ARG A 28 -0.09 -10.30 -24.52
CA ARG A 28 -1.50 -9.95 -24.79
C ARG A 28 -1.94 -10.47 -26.14
N THR A 29 -3.04 -11.23 -26.16
CA THR A 29 -3.56 -11.90 -27.36
C THR A 29 -3.95 -10.91 -28.45
N ALA A 30 -4.67 -9.84 -28.09
CA ALA A 30 -5.24 -8.90 -29.07
C ALA A 30 -4.19 -8.01 -29.77
N TYR A 31 -3.07 -7.73 -29.10
CA TYR A 31 -2.03 -6.81 -29.58
C TYR A 31 -0.75 -7.52 -30.01
N ALA A 32 -0.62 -8.82 -29.68
CA ALA A 32 0.60 -9.61 -29.89
C ALA A 32 1.87 -8.93 -29.32
N ASP A 33 1.72 -8.30 -28.16
CA ASP A 33 2.78 -7.57 -27.46
C ASP A 33 3.07 -8.16 -26.07
N VAL A 34 4.16 -7.68 -25.47
CA VAL A 34 4.63 -8.10 -24.15
C VAL A 34 4.70 -6.89 -23.23
N THR A 35 3.97 -6.94 -22.12
CA THR A 35 3.86 -5.83 -21.17
C THR A 35 4.01 -6.29 -19.72
N ILE A 36 4.12 -5.31 -18.82
CA ILE A 36 3.91 -5.50 -17.37
C ILE A 36 2.38 -5.64 -17.13
N PRO A 37 1.92 -6.52 -16.22
CA PRO A 37 0.49 -6.67 -15.93
C PRO A 37 -0.11 -5.39 -15.36
N LYS A 38 -1.26 -4.98 -15.90
CA LYS A 38 -1.99 -3.74 -15.55
C LYS A 38 -3.37 -3.72 -16.21
N GLY A 39 -4.30 -3.01 -15.57
CA GLY A 39 -5.56 -2.67 -16.20
C GLY A 39 -6.25 -1.45 -15.59
N LYS A 40 -7.51 -1.24 -15.96
CA LYS A 40 -8.21 0.02 -15.69
C LYS A 40 -8.80 0.00 -14.29
N VAL A 41 -8.85 1.17 -13.66
CA VAL A 41 -9.55 1.33 -12.39
C VAL A 41 -11.05 1.18 -12.61
N ASP A 42 -11.68 0.30 -11.84
CA ASP A 42 -13.13 0.15 -11.82
C ASP A 42 -13.82 1.23 -10.96
N PRO A 43 -15.11 1.52 -11.22
CA PRO A 43 -15.85 2.49 -10.42
C PRO A 43 -15.81 2.15 -8.92
N GLY A 44 -15.36 3.10 -8.10
CA GLY A 44 -15.25 2.95 -6.64
C GLY A 44 -13.97 2.29 -6.15
N GLU A 45 -13.13 1.77 -7.04
CA GLU A 45 -11.90 1.05 -6.68
C GLU A 45 -10.72 2.02 -6.42
N SER A 46 -9.86 1.71 -5.45
CA SER A 46 -8.56 2.40 -5.30
C SER A 46 -7.53 1.88 -6.31
N LEU A 47 -6.50 2.69 -6.59
CA LEU A 47 -5.40 2.25 -7.47
C LEU A 47 -4.69 1.00 -6.92
N ALA A 48 -4.55 0.90 -5.60
CA ALA A 48 -3.94 -0.24 -4.94
C ALA A 48 -4.78 -1.52 -5.12
N GLU A 49 -6.10 -1.43 -4.96
CA GLU A 49 -7.02 -2.53 -5.24
C GLU A 49 -6.99 -2.94 -6.72
N THR A 50 -7.04 -1.96 -7.62
CA THR A 50 -6.90 -2.20 -9.06
C THR A 50 -5.62 -2.95 -9.37
N ALA A 51 -4.47 -2.55 -8.82
CA ALA A 51 -3.20 -3.21 -9.10
C ALA A 51 -3.22 -4.69 -8.71
N VAL A 52 -3.71 -5.02 -7.50
CA VAL A 52 -3.76 -6.42 -7.05
C VAL A 52 -4.80 -7.25 -7.80
N ARG A 53 -5.95 -6.65 -8.14
CA ARG A 53 -6.99 -7.30 -8.94
C ARG A 53 -6.48 -7.62 -10.34
N GLU A 54 -5.95 -6.63 -11.04
CA GLU A 54 -5.47 -6.78 -12.42
C GLU A 54 -4.30 -7.76 -12.52
N ILE A 55 -3.35 -7.70 -11.57
CA ILE A 55 -2.29 -8.73 -11.48
C ILE A 55 -2.92 -10.12 -11.32
N PHE A 56 -3.91 -10.28 -10.47
CA PHE A 56 -4.56 -11.58 -10.27
C PHE A 56 -5.36 -12.03 -11.50
N GLU A 57 -6.12 -11.15 -12.15
CA GLU A 57 -6.93 -11.46 -13.33
C GLU A 57 -6.05 -11.87 -14.52
N GLU A 58 -4.95 -11.14 -14.76
CA GLU A 58 -4.06 -11.40 -15.89
C GLU A 58 -3.08 -12.56 -15.65
N THR A 59 -2.78 -12.89 -14.40
CA THR A 59 -1.67 -13.83 -14.07
C THR A 59 -2.05 -14.97 -13.13
N GLY A 60 -3.26 -14.97 -12.58
CA GLY A 60 -3.71 -15.91 -11.56
C GLY A 60 -2.93 -15.83 -10.23
N ILE A 61 -2.00 -14.89 -10.05
CA ILE A 61 -1.13 -14.82 -8.88
C ILE A 61 -1.67 -13.78 -7.89
N GLN A 62 -1.96 -14.24 -6.67
CA GLN A 62 -2.31 -13.33 -5.58
C GLN A 62 -1.08 -12.68 -4.98
N VAL A 63 -1.08 -11.35 -4.90
CA VAL A 63 0.05 -10.56 -4.40
C VAL A 63 -0.38 -9.57 -3.34
N ALA A 64 0.60 -9.09 -2.57
CA ALA A 64 0.51 -7.86 -1.80
C ALA A 64 1.50 -6.85 -2.38
N LEU A 65 1.12 -5.57 -2.37
CA LEU A 65 1.95 -4.50 -2.92
C LEU A 65 3.11 -4.16 -1.98
N GLY A 66 4.30 -4.06 -2.57
CA GLY A 66 5.49 -3.44 -1.99
C GLY A 66 5.55 -1.96 -2.34
N ILE A 67 6.76 -1.44 -2.57
CA ILE A 67 6.99 -0.02 -2.90
C ILE A 67 6.28 0.40 -4.20
N PRO A 68 5.79 1.65 -4.28
CA PRO A 68 5.46 2.27 -5.56
C PRO A 68 6.73 2.36 -6.41
N VAL A 69 6.64 1.92 -7.67
CA VAL A 69 7.77 1.92 -8.61
C VAL A 69 7.78 3.24 -9.37
N SER A 70 6.78 3.46 -10.23
CA SER A 70 6.67 4.70 -11.02
C SER A 70 5.27 4.86 -11.60
N VAL A 71 5.01 6.02 -12.21
CA VAL A 71 3.74 6.39 -12.82
C VAL A 71 3.96 6.77 -14.28
N SER A 72 3.33 6.04 -15.20
CA SER A 72 3.35 6.39 -16.62
C SER A 72 2.22 7.34 -16.98
N ARG A 73 2.50 8.28 -17.89
CA ARG A 73 1.53 9.26 -18.40
C ARG A 73 1.66 9.40 -19.92
N TYR A 74 0.63 9.04 -20.65
CA TYR A 74 0.61 9.19 -22.11
C TYR A 74 -0.78 9.56 -22.62
N ARG A 75 -0.85 10.16 -23.82
CA ARG A 75 -2.12 10.48 -24.48
C ARG A 75 -2.59 9.28 -25.31
N MET A 76 -3.86 8.92 -25.16
CA MET A 76 -4.49 7.91 -26.01
C MET A 76 -4.94 8.52 -27.35
N PRO A 77 -5.26 7.69 -28.37
CA PRO A 77 -5.76 8.18 -29.67
C PRO A 77 -6.99 9.09 -29.57
N ASN A 78 -7.83 8.90 -28.55
CA ASN A 78 -8.99 9.74 -28.25
C ASN A 78 -8.66 11.01 -27.45
N LYS A 79 -7.38 11.44 -27.44
CA LYS A 79 -6.81 12.62 -26.76
C LYS A 79 -6.82 12.60 -25.23
N ARG A 80 -7.62 11.74 -24.60
CA ARG A 80 -7.64 11.56 -23.14
C ARG A 80 -6.27 11.12 -22.63
N GLN A 81 -5.89 11.63 -21.46
CA GLN A 81 -4.69 11.19 -20.76
C GLN A 81 -4.93 9.81 -20.12
N LYS A 82 -4.00 8.87 -20.33
CA LYS A 82 -3.90 7.63 -19.55
C LYS A 82 -2.82 7.81 -18.49
N ILE A 83 -3.14 7.45 -17.25
CA ILE A 83 -2.24 7.48 -16.11
C ILE A 83 -2.20 6.08 -15.52
N VAL A 84 -1.04 5.44 -15.49
CA VAL A 84 -0.88 4.08 -14.95
C VAL A 84 0.09 4.11 -13.78
N HIS A 85 -0.34 3.63 -12.62
CA HIS A 85 0.50 3.50 -11.43
C HIS A 85 1.02 2.07 -11.29
N TYR A 86 2.31 1.91 -11.00
CA TYR A 86 2.92 0.59 -10.84
C TYR A 86 3.53 0.43 -9.45
N TRP A 87 3.34 -0.74 -8.87
CA TRP A 87 3.97 -1.17 -7.62
C TRP A 87 4.87 -2.39 -7.84
N SER A 88 5.82 -2.59 -6.94
CA SER A 88 6.50 -3.88 -6.82
C SER A 88 5.57 -4.89 -6.14
N ALA A 89 5.62 -6.16 -6.55
CA ALA A 89 4.79 -7.20 -5.97
C ALA A 89 5.55 -8.53 -5.91
N GLU A 90 5.69 -9.10 -4.72
CA GLU A 90 6.34 -10.41 -4.56
C GLU A 90 5.33 -11.54 -4.83
N ALA A 91 5.64 -12.39 -5.80
CA ALA A 91 4.94 -13.66 -6.00
C ALA A 91 5.57 -14.73 -5.10
N THR A 92 5.04 -14.86 -3.89
CA THR A 92 5.49 -15.89 -2.94
C THR A 92 5.33 -17.30 -3.50
N ASP A 93 6.12 -18.26 -3.02
CA ASP A 93 6.00 -19.66 -3.44
C ASP A 93 4.59 -20.24 -3.24
N ALA A 94 3.90 -19.80 -2.18
CA ALA A 94 2.52 -20.20 -1.92
C ALA A 94 1.58 -19.65 -3.01
N ALA A 95 1.74 -18.38 -3.38
CA ALA A 95 0.95 -17.75 -4.44
C ALA A 95 1.23 -18.38 -5.82
N ILE A 96 2.48 -18.74 -6.11
CA ILE A 96 2.84 -19.46 -7.34
C ILE A 96 2.18 -20.85 -7.37
N ARG A 97 2.23 -21.61 -6.27
CA ARG A 97 1.60 -22.94 -6.20
C ARG A 97 0.07 -22.88 -6.30
N ALA A 98 -0.54 -21.82 -5.78
CA ALA A 98 -1.97 -21.59 -5.84
C ALA A 98 -2.42 -20.91 -7.15
N SER A 99 -1.48 -20.46 -7.98
CA SER A 99 -1.80 -19.79 -9.24
C SER A 99 -2.55 -20.72 -10.17
N ALA A 100 -3.65 -20.21 -10.72
CA ALA A 100 -4.53 -20.94 -11.63
C ALA A 100 -4.60 -20.26 -13.00
N PHE A 101 -3.53 -19.60 -13.44
CA PHE A 101 -3.52 -18.93 -14.74
C PHE A 101 -3.85 -19.91 -15.87
N VAL A 102 -4.81 -19.50 -16.69
CA VAL A 102 -5.15 -20.18 -17.95
C VAL A 102 -5.17 -19.13 -19.05
N PRO A 103 -4.46 -19.35 -20.16
CA PRO A 103 -4.55 -18.49 -21.34
C PRO A 103 -5.99 -18.21 -21.74
N ASN A 104 -6.28 -16.95 -22.04
CA ASN A 104 -7.61 -16.49 -22.39
C ASN A 104 -7.57 -15.49 -23.56
N LYS A 105 -8.73 -14.90 -23.89
CA LYS A 105 -8.85 -13.98 -25.03
C LYS A 105 -8.05 -12.68 -24.85
N GLU A 106 -7.67 -12.35 -23.63
CA GLU A 106 -6.89 -11.16 -23.29
C GLU A 106 -5.40 -11.49 -23.14
N ILE A 107 -5.07 -12.53 -22.37
CA ILE A 107 -3.69 -12.93 -22.07
C ILE A 107 -3.39 -14.32 -22.66
N ALA A 108 -2.48 -14.37 -23.61
CA ALA A 108 -2.07 -15.60 -24.29
C ALA A 108 -1.08 -16.42 -23.45
N ALA A 109 -0.21 -15.76 -22.69
CA ALA A 109 0.80 -16.41 -21.86
C ALA A 109 1.32 -15.47 -20.77
N ILE A 110 1.87 -16.06 -19.70
CA ILE A 110 2.71 -15.38 -18.72
C ILE A 110 4.10 -16.00 -18.73
N GLU A 111 5.13 -15.19 -18.51
CA GLU A 111 6.51 -15.67 -18.61
C GLU A 111 7.41 -15.06 -17.53
N TRP A 112 8.17 -15.92 -16.86
CA TRP A 112 9.17 -15.53 -15.86
C TRP A 112 10.54 -15.36 -16.51
N LEU A 113 11.08 -14.15 -16.51
CA LEU A 113 12.33 -13.78 -17.17
C LEU A 113 13.38 -13.29 -16.18
N SER A 114 14.66 -13.41 -16.54
CA SER A 114 15.70 -12.60 -15.90
C SER A 114 15.50 -11.13 -16.27
N PRO A 115 15.90 -10.16 -15.41
CA PRO A 115 15.80 -8.73 -15.70
C PRO A 115 16.27 -8.33 -17.11
N ARG A 116 17.48 -8.74 -17.50
CA ARG A 116 18.03 -8.48 -18.85
C ARG A 116 17.14 -8.96 -19.99
N LYS A 117 16.49 -10.12 -19.83
CA LYS A 117 15.60 -10.67 -20.86
C LYS A 117 14.26 -9.95 -20.88
N ALA A 118 13.75 -9.54 -19.72
CA ALA A 118 12.52 -8.76 -19.64
C ALA A 118 12.69 -7.41 -20.33
N LEU A 119 13.76 -6.67 -20.04
CA LEU A 119 14.08 -5.40 -20.69
C LEU A 119 14.16 -5.52 -22.22
N ALA A 120 14.73 -6.62 -22.73
CA ALA A 120 14.82 -6.86 -24.16
C ALA A 120 13.50 -7.32 -24.81
N LYS A 121 12.52 -7.77 -24.02
CA LYS A 121 11.28 -8.38 -24.53
C LYS A 121 10.07 -7.44 -24.42
N LEU A 122 10.06 -6.53 -23.46
CA LEU A 122 8.98 -5.55 -23.30
C LEU A 122 8.80 -4.73 -24.57
N SER A 123 7.56 -4.63 -25.04
CA SER A 123 7.26 -4.04 -26.34
C SER A 123 7.20 -2.51 -26.33
N TYR A 124 7.07 -1.91 -25.15
CA TYR A 124 6.91 -0.47 -25.00
C TYR A 124 8.03 0.16 -24.16
N PRO A 125 8.63 1.28 -24.60
CA PRO A 125 9.66 1.99 -23.84
C PRO A 125 9.22 2.33 -22.41
N VAL A 126 7.95 2.68 -22.23
CA VAL A 126 7.43 3.01 -20.90
C VAL A 126 7.48 1.84 -19.93
N ASP A 127 7.20 0.60 -20.38
CA ASP A 127 7.31 -0.57 -19.50
C ASP A 127 8.79 -0.89 -19.20
N VAL A 128 9.71 -0.59 -20.14
CA VAL A 128 11.16 -0.69 -19.92
C VAL A 128 11.60 0.28 -18.83
N GLU A 129 11.19 1.55 -18.89
CA GLU A 129 11.47 2.56 -17.86
C GLU A 129 10.94 2.13 -16.48
N ILE A 130 9.73 1.59 -16.40
CA ILE A 130 9.18 1.04 -15.14
C ILE A 130 10.02 -0.13 -14.62
N MET A 131 10.48 -1.02 -15.50
CA MET A 131 11.33 -2.15 -15.11
C MET A 131 12.71 -1.67 -14.63
N GLU A 132 13.33 -0.72 -15.32
CA GLU A 132 14.60 -0.12 -14.92
C GLU A 132 14.48 0.57 -13.56
N GLU A 133 13.41 1.33 -13.33
CA GLU A 133 13.11 1.93 -12.03
C GLU A 133 13.07 0.90 -10.91
N PHE A 134 12.36 -0.21 -11.11
CA PHE A 134 12.32 -1.30 -10.15
C PHE A 134 13.72 -1.87 -9.88
N LEU A 135 14.52 -2.06 -10.93
CA LEU A 135 15.87 -2.59 -10.80
C LEU A 135 16.82 -1.65 -10.05
N ARG A 136 16.62 -0.33 -10.10
CA ARG A 136 17.38 0.61 -9.26
C ARG A 136 17.21 0.30 -7.77
N TYR A 137 15.98 0.03 -7.31
CA TYR A 137 15.76 -0.39 -5.93
C TYR A 137 16.43 -1.73 -5.61
N VAL A 138 16.44 -2.67 -6.56
CA VAL A 138 17.12 -3.96 -6.38
C VAL A 138 18.63 -3.77 -6.23
N ASP A 139 19.23 -2.92 -7.07
CA ASP A 139 20.66 -2.61 -7.04
C ASP A 139 21.06 -1.90 -5.72
N ASP A 140 20.16 -1.10 -5.15
CA ASP A 140 20.29 -0.50 -3.81
C ASP A 140 20.05 -1.50 -2.65
N GLY A 141 19.83 -2.78 -2.96
CA GLY A 141 19.61 -3.86 -1.99
C GLY A 141 18.18 -3.90 -1.42
N VAL A 142 17.23 -3.21 -2.05
CA VAL A 142 15.83 -3.09 -1.64
C VAL A 142 14.93 -3.88 -2.59
N LEU A 143 14.91 -5.20 -2.41
CA LEU A 143 14.05 -6.08 -3.20
C LEU A 143 12.70 -6.33 -2.49
N ALA A 144 12.74 -6.86 -1.28
CA ALA A 144 11.54 -7.13 -0.49
C ALA A 144 11.30 -6.01 0.52
N THR A 145 10.07 -5.52 0.59
CA THR A 145 9.65 -4.48 1.52
C THR A 145 8.43 -4.92 2.33
N PHE A 146 8.19 -4.27 3.45
CA PHE A 146 6.97 -4.45 4.23
C PHE A 146 6.43 -3.08 4.66
N PRO A 147 5.11 -2.88 4.61
CA PRO A 147 4.50 -1.61 4.98
C PRO A 147 4.21 -1.51 6.49
N ILE A 148 4.47 -0.34 7.07
CA ILE A 148 3.80 0.10 8.29
C ILE A 148 2.85 1.22 7.89
N VAL A 149 1.55 0.94 7.98
CA VAL A 149 0.50 1.89 7.64
C VAL A 149 0.16 2.74 8.86
N VAL A 150 0.20 4.05 8.70
CA VAL A 150 -0.23 5.05 9.69
C VAL A 150 -1.60 5.55 9.28
N LEU A 151 -2.63 5.20 10.04
CA LEU A 151 -4.03 5.50 9.74
C LEU A 151 -4.57 6.51 10.75
N ARG A 152 -5.14 7.62 10.27
CA ARG A 152 -5.96 8.48 11.12
C ARG A 152 -7.34 7.85 11.27
N HIS A 153 -7.88 7.86 12.50
CA HIS A 153 -9.27 7.43 12.70
C HIS A 153 -10.24 8.16 11.74
N ALA A 154 -11.32 7.48 11.37
CA ALA A 154 -12.37 8.05 10.54
C ALA A 154 -13.16 9.15 11.27
N LYS A 155 -14.00 9.90 10.55
CA LYS A 155 -14.74 11.05 11.11
C LYS A 155 -15.62 10.63 12.29
N ALA A 156 -15.27 11.14 13.47
CA ALA A 156 -16.04 11.01 14.70
C ALA A 156 -17.07 12.14 14.86
N LEU A 157 -18.05 11.96 15.74
CA LEU A 157 -18.93 13.05 16.19
C LEU A 157 -18.09 14.23 16.65
N ASP A 158 -18.58 15.46 16.58
CA ASP A 158 -17.80 16.59 17.07
C ASP A 158 -17.80 16.64 18.61
N ARG A 159 -16.76 17.23 19.21
CA ARG A 159 -16.58 17.22 20.67
C ARG A 159 -17.73 17.93 21.41
N ALA A 160 -18.30 18.96 20.79
CA ALA A 160 -19.42 19.72 21.35
C ALA A 160 -20.73 18.93 21.36
N ASP A 161 -20.85 17.89 20.53
CA ASP A 161 -22.07 17.08 20.36
C ASP A 161 -21.98 15.74 21.11
N TRP A 162 -21.07 15.63 22.09
CA TRP A 162 -20.78 14.40 22.82
C TRP A 162 -20.65 14.65 24.32
N ASP A 163 -21.59 14.11 25.10
CA ASP A 163 -21.66 14.30 26.55
C ASP A 163 -20.76 13.34 27.36
N GLY A 164 -20.13 12.36 26.69
CA GLY A 164 -19.22 11.40 27.32
C GLY A 164 -17.74 11.82 27.30
N THR A 165 -16.85 10.95 27.76
CA THR A 165 -15.40 11.19 27.64
C THR A 165 -14.97 11.23 26.16
N ASP A 166 -13.98 12.07 25.80
CA ASP A 166 -13.53 12.16 24.40
C ASP A 166 -13.09 10.79 23.85
N ALA A 167 -12.42 9.97 24.66
CA ALA A 167 -11.99 8.63 24.30
C ALA A 167 -13.17 7.70 23.92
N ALA A 168 -14.37 7.94 24.45
CA ALA A 168 -15.58 7.16 24.15
C ALA A 168 -16.33 7.64 22.89
N ARG A 169 -15.94 8.78 22.30
CA ARG A 169 -16.64 9.40 21.17
C ARG A 169 -16.71 8.47 19.94
N PRO A 170 -17.91 8.17 19.42
CA PRO A 170 -18.09 7.22 18.33
C PRO A 170 -17.82 7.85 16.95
N LEU A 171 -17.75 6.98 15.94
CA LEU A 171 -17.75 7.40 14.54
C LEU A 171 -19.11 7.95 14.12
N THR A 172 -19.11 8.89 13.17
CA THR A 172 -20.33 9.28 12.44
C THR A 172 -20.68 8.25 11.37
N THR A 173 -21.85 8.38 10.74
CA THR A 173 -22.21 7.60 9.54
C THR A 173 -21.19 7.76 8.41
N ARG A 174 -20.68 8.97 8.18
CA ARG A 174 -19.59 9.21 7.23
C ARG A 174 -18.32 8.47 7.65
N GLY A 175 -17.98 8.52 8.94
CA GLY A 175 -16.83 7.80 9.50
C GLY A 175 -16.93 6.29 9.32
N ALA A 176 -18.12 5.71 9.48
CA ALA A 176 -18.35 4.29 9.22
C ALA A 176 -18.11 3.93 7.74
N LYS A 177 -18.54 4.78 6.80
CA LYS A 177 -18.25 4.59 5.37
C LYS A 177 -16.75 4.69 5.06
N GLN A 178 -16.05 5.66 5.65
CA GLN A 178 -14.59 5.80 5.51
C GLN A 178 -13.85 4.55 6.03
N ALA A 179 -14.26 4.03 7.19
CA ALA A 179 -13.70 2.82 7.78
C ALA A 179 -13.90 1.60 6.87
N ALA A 180 -15.07 1.46 6.26
CA ALA A 180 -15.34 0.39 5.29
C ALA A 180 -14.49 0.54 4.01
N ALA A 181 -14.40 1.75 3.45
CA ALA A 181 -13.65 2.03 2.24
C ALA A 181 -12.13 1.78 2.40
N ALA A 182 -11.59 1.96 3.60
CA ALA A 182 -10.17 1.70 3.86
C ALA A 182 -9.79 0.20 3.79
N VAL A 183 -10.75 -0.72 3.87
CA VAL A 183 -10.47 -2.17 3.98
C VAL A 183 -9.74 -2.70 2.75
N GLY A 184 -10.25 -2.40 1.54
CA GLY A 184 -9.68 -2.88 0.29
C GLY A 184 -8.23 -2.45 0.08
N PRO A 185 -7.93 -1.14 0.10
CA PRO A 185 -6.56 -0.64 -0.01
C PRO A 185 -5.61 -1.25 1.04
N LEU A 186 -6.03 -1.33 2.31
CA LEU A 186 -5.20 -1.90 3.38
C LEU A 186 -4.91 -3.39 3.15
N ARG A 187 -5.85 -4.14 2.55
CA ARG A 187 -5.64 -5.53 2.14
C ARG A 187 -4.69 -5.64 0.95
N ALA A 188 -4.74 -4.70 -0.01
CA ALA A 188 -3.82 -4.67 -1.14
C ALA A 188 -2.34 -4.56 -0.69
N PHE A 189 -2.07 -3.83 0.41
CA PHE A 189 -0.74 -3.77 1.05
C PHE A 189 -0.43 -4.96 1.98
N GLY A 190 -1.27 -6.00 1.99
CA GLY A 190 -1.03 -7.22 2.76
C GLY A 190 -1.05 -7.06 4.27
N VAL A 191 -1.75 -6.03 4.79
CA VAL A 191 -1.85 -5.78 6.23
C VAL A 191 -2.35 -7.04 6.95
N ARG A 192 -1.59 -7.48 7.96
CA ARG A 192 -1.90 -8.69 8.75
C ARG A 192 -1.87 -8.48 10.25
N LYS A 193 -1.37 -7.33 10.72
CA LYS A 193 -1.43 -6.90 12.12
C LYS A 193 -2.17 -5.59 12.25
N ILE A 194 -3.08 -5.53 13.22
CA ILE A 194 -3.84 -4.32 13.55
C ILE A 194 -3.45 -3.90 14.96
N VAL A 195 -2.98 -2.66 15.08
CA VAL A 195 -2.76 -1.97 16.36
C VAL A 195 -3.53 -0.66 16.32
N SER A 196 -4.23 -0.34 17.40
CA SER A 196 -5.07 0.85 17.47
C SER A 196 -4.91 1.52 18.82
N SER A 197 -5.05 2.84 18.86
CA SER A 197 -5.43 3.53 20.10
C SER A 197 -6.66 2.83 20.71
N ASP A 198 -6.71 2.80 22.03
CA ASP A 198 -7.84 2.33 22.81
C ASP A 198 -9.12 3.17 22.67
N ALA A 199 -9.06 4.40 22.14
CA ALA A 199 -10.22 5.25 21.88
C ALA A 199 -11.23 4.58 20.94
N VAL A 200 -12.53 4.73 21.24
CA VAL A 200 -13.64 4.08 20.51
C VAL A 200 -13.59 4.39 19.02
N ARG A 201 -13.44 5.65 18.62
CA ARG A 201 -13.28 6.04 17.20
C ARG A 201 -12.14 5.31 16.48
N CYS A 202 -10.99 5.12 17.13
CA CYS A 202 -9.84 4.43 16.55
C CYS A 202 -10.11 2.93 16.41
N VAL A 203 -10.67 2.29 17.44
CA VAL A 203 -11.02 0.88 17.42
C VAL A 203 -12.07 0.61 16.34
N THR A 204 -13.16 1.39 16.32
CA THR A 204 -14.24 1.23 15.34
C THR A 204 -13.77 1.47 13.91
N THR A 205 -12.79 2.35 13.68
CA THR A 205 -12.22 2.59 12.34
C THR A 205 -11.58 1.33 11.77
N VAL A 206 -10.90 0.51 12.59
CA VAL A 206 -10.21 -0.70 12.12
C VAL A 206 -11.04 -1.99 12.28
N THR A 207 -12.24 -1.91 12.86
CA THR A 207 -13.14 -3.06 13.03
C THR A 207 -13.51 -3.74 11.70
N PRO A 208 -13.88 -3.02 10.62
CA PRO A 208 -14.17 -3.66 9.34
C PRO A 208 -12.96 -4.44 8.78
N LEU A 209 -11.75 -3.89 8.91
CA LEU A 209 -10.53 -4.58 8.50
C LEU A 209 -10.26 -5.83 9.36
N ALA A 210 -10.45 -5.72 10.67
CA ALA A 210 -10.29 -6.84 11.61
C ALA A 210 -11.21 -8.01 11.25
N ALA A 211 -12.47 -7.72 10.92
CA ALA A 211 -13.45 -8.70 10.45
C ALA A 211 -13.02 -9.33 9.11
N ALA A 212 -12.64 -8.51 8.12
CA ALA A 212 -12.23 -8.99 6.80
C ALA A 212 -10.98 -9.89 6.84
N LEU A 213 -10.06 -9.63 7.78
CA LEU A 213 -8.84 -10.42 7.96
C LEU A 213 -8.99 -11.61 8.93
N GLY A 214 -10.09 -11.67 9.69
CA GLY A 214 -10.22 -12.60 10.81
C GLY A 214 -9.13 -12.41 11.88
N LYS A 215 -8.74 -11.16 12.16
CA LYS A 215 -7.64 -10.83 13.10
C LYS A 215 -8.13 -9.98 14.27
N LYS A 216 -7.49 -10.15 15.43
CA LYS A 216 -7.74 -9.35 16.62
C LYS A 216 -7.09 -7.97 16.51
N ILE A 217 -7.80 -6.94 16.98
CA ILE A 217 -7.28 -5.59 17.18
C ILE A 217 -6.45 -5.57 18.47
N HIS A 218 -5.19 -5.15 18.40
CA HIS A 218 -4.40 -4.89 19.59
C HIS A 218 -4.58 -3.43 20.01
N ARG A 219 -5.33 -3.21 21.10
CA ARG A 219 -5.58 -1.89 21.68
C ARG A 219 -4.42 -1.50 22.59
N THR A 220 -4.00 -0.24 22.54
CA THR A 220 -2.93 0.28 23.40
C THR A 220 -3.11 1.78 23.66
N SER A 221 -2.93 2.20 24.91
CA SER A 221 -2.91 3.62 25.30
C SER A 221 -1.66 4.33 24.77
N ALA A 222 -0.59 3.60 24.43
CA ALA A 222 0.63 4.14 23.84
C ALA A 222 0.46 4.79 22.44
N LEU A 223 -0.74 4.69 21.84
CA LEU A 223 -1.11 5.41 20.62
C LEU A 223 -2.29 6.36 20.84
N SER A 224 -2.72 6.57 22.09
CA SER A 224 -3.84 7.44 22.43
C SER A 224 -3.44 8.91 22.39
N GLN A 225 -4.44 9.77 22.17
CA GLN A 225 -4.26 11.22 22.23
C GLN A 225 -4.05 11.68 23.67
N ASP A 226 -4.83 11.17 24.62
CA ASP A 226 -4.74 11.55 26.04
C ASP A 226 -3.33 11.28 26.59
N ALA A 227 -2.80 10.05 26.41
CA ALA A 227 -1.44 9.74 26.86
C ALA A 227 -0.37 10.57 26.14
N TRP A 228 -0.62 10.97 24.89
CA TRP A 228 0.29 11.83 24.13
C TRP A 228 0.32 13.25 24.70
N GLU A 229 -0.84 13.83 24.99
CA GLU A 229 -0.99 15.16 25.59
C GLU A 229 -0.43 15.19 27.02
N ASP A 230 -0.60 14.10 27.78
CA ASP A 230 -0.07 13.95 29.14
C ASP A 230 1.44 13.61 29.18
N GLY A 231 2.08 13.38 28.03
CA GLY A 231 3.50 13.00 27.94
C GLY A 231 3.81 11.59 28.45
N THR A 232 2.80 10.72 28.60
CA THR A 232 2.93 9.33 29.10
C THR A 232 2.87 8.28 27.99
N SER A 233 2.68 8.70 26.75
CA SER A 233 2.63 7.84 25.57
C SER A 233 3.99 7.20 25.25
N ASP A 234 3.98 5.93 24.84
CA ASP A 234 5.17 5.16 24.42
C ASP A 234 5.07 4.72 22.96
N VAL A 235 4.95 5.70 22.06
CA VAL A 235 4.94 5.49 20.60
C VAL A 235 6.20 4.73 20.18
N ARG A 236 7.35 5.09 20.74
CA ARG A 236 8.66 4.50 20.44
C ARG A 236 8.67 2.98 20.62
N ALA A 237 8.15 2.45 21.73
CA ALA A 237 8.12 1.00 21.93
C ALA A 237 7.20 0.29 20.92
N VAL A 238 6.06 0.90 20.58
CA VAL A 238 5.13 0.35 19.57
C VAL A 238 5.83 0.26 18.21
N ILE A 239 6.41 1.37 17.75
CA ILE A 239 7.08 1.46 16.45
C ILE A 239 8.29 0.54 16.39
N GLY A 240 9.20 0.60 17.37
CA GLY A 240 10.37 -0.27 17.42
C GLY A 240 10.00 -1.76 17.34
N ARG A 241 8.91 -2.18 18.02
CA ARG A 241 8.42 -3.56 17.91
C ARG A 241 7.89 -3.89 16.52
N ARG A 242 7.20 -2.96 15.84
CA ARG A 242 6.68 -3.18 14.48
C ARG A 242 7.80 -3.28 13.45
N VAL A 243 8.73 -2.33 13.46
CA VAL A 243 9.92 -2.32 12.57
C VAL A 243 10.71 -3.61 12.72
N ARG A 244 11.05 -4.01 13.94
CA ARG A 244 11.78 -5.27 14.21
C ARG A 244 11.02 -6.52 13.74
N SER A 245 9.68 -6.51 13.80
CA SER A 245 8.89 -7.67 13.41
C SER A 245 8.89 -7.93 11.90
N ARG A 246 9.15 -6.90 11.07
CA ARG A 246 9.09 -6.97 9.60
C ARG A 246 7.78 -7.56 9.08
N LYS A 247 6.66 -7.22 9.72
CA LYS A 247 5.32 -7.68 9.33
C LYS A 247 4.46 -6.47 8.95
N PRO A 248 3.76 -6.52 7.80
CA PRO A 248 2.76 -5.54 7.41
C PRO A 248 1.77 -5.29 8.53
N ALA A 249 1.64 -4.03 8.93
CA ALA A 249 0.81 -3.62 10.05
C ALA A 249 0.11 -2.30 9.75
N VAL A 250 -1.08 -2.13 10.32
CA VAL A 250 -1.75 -0.82 10.41
C VAL A 250 -1.77 -0.34 11.86
N LEU A 251 -1.47 0.94 12.02
CA LEU A 251 -1.46 1.69 13.27
C LEU A 251 -2.53 2.77 13.18
N CYS A 252 -3.67 2.58 13.84
CA CYS A 252 -4.73 3.58 13.88
C CYS A 252 -4.55 4.50 15.10
N SER A 253 -4.51 5.81 14.86
CA SER A 253 -4.31 6.81 15.91
C SER A 253 -4.96 8.15 15.54
N HIS A 254 -4.56 9.23 16.23
CA HIS A 254 -5.17 10.56 16.21
C HIS A 254 -4.25 11.56 15.54
N GLY A 255 -4.84 12.59 14.92
CA GLY A 255 -4.08 13.64 14.21
C GLY A 255 -2.85 14.17 14.96
N PRO A 256 -2.96 14.56 16.25
CA PRO A 256 -1.82 15.05 17.02
C PRO A 256 -0.69 14.04 17.26
N VAL A 257 -0.98 12.74 17.18
CA VAL A 257 -0.05 11.64 17.48
C VAL A 257 0.68 11.15 16.21
N LEU A 258 0.07 11.32 15.02
CA LEU A 258 0.65 10.81 13.76
C LEU A 258 2.03 11.37 13.43
N PRO A 259 2.34 12.66 13.67
CA PRO A 259 3.69 13.18 13.48
C PRO A 259 4.72 12.46 14.36
N GLY A 260 4.36 12.15 15.61
CA GLY A 260 5.22 11.36 16.52
C GLY A 260 5.45 9.94 16.03
N ILE A 261 4.41 9.29 15.48
CA ILE A 261 4.53 7.97 14.85
C ILE A 261 5.51 8.02 13.66
N MET A 262 5.41 9.02 12.79
CA MET A 262 6.30 9.17 11.63
C MET A 262 7.75 9.47 12.05
N ALA A 263 7.95 10.32 13.07
CA ALA A 263 9.27 10.61 13.61
C ALA A 263 9.92 9.34 14.20
N GLU A 264 9.18 8.56 14.98
CA GLU A 264 9.68 7.29 15.54
C GLU A 264 9.97 6.25 14.45
N LEU A 265 9.21 6.23 13.35
CA LEU A 265 9.53 5.39 12.19
C LEU A 265 10.86 5.81 11.57
N ALA A 266 11.06 7.11 11.34
CA ALA A 266 12.32 7.63 10.80
C ALA A 266 13.51 7.33 11.72
N LEU A 267 13.37 7.56 13.04
CA LEU A 267 14.39 7.22 14.03
C LEU A 267 14.71 5.73 14.06
N ALA A 268 13.68 4.87 14.06
CA ALA A 268 13.85 3.42 14.14
C ALA A 268 14.53 2.82 12.89
N THR A 269 14.53 3.54 11.77
CA THR A 269 15.15 3.10 10.51
C THR A 269 16.39 3.92 10.13
N GLY A 270 16.79 4.90 10.95
CA GLY A 270 17.92 5.78 10.65
C GLY A 270 17.67 6.77 9.51
N THR A 271 16.41 7.05 9.19
CA THR A 271 16.03 8.00 8.13
C THR A 271 16.19 9.43 8.61
N LEU A 272 16.80 10.28 7.77
CA LEU A 272 16.86 11.71 8.03
C LEU A 272 15.46 12.32 8.06
N HIS A 273 15.23 13.18 9.05
CA HIS A 273 13.97 13.90 9.19
C HIS A 273 13.88 14.97 8.10
N GLY A 274 12.70 15.09 7.49
CA GLY A 274 12.43 16.10 6.48
C GLY A 274 10.94 16.46 6.44
N SER A 275 10.62 17.53 5.70
CA SER A 275 9.25 18.05 5.57
C SER A 275 8.26 17.02 5.02
N TYR A 276 8.72 16.05 4.22
CA TYR A 276 7.91 14.98 3.67
C TYR A 276 7.23 14.11 4.75
N LEU A 277 7.85 13.91 5.92
CA LEU A 277 7.24 13.20 7.05
C LEU A 277 6.05 13.98 7.62
N GLY A 278 6.19 15.31 7.69
CA GLY A 278 5.11 16.21 8.11
C GLY A 278 3.91 16.08 7.16
N SER A 279 4.14 16.18 5.85
CA SER A 279 3.10 15.99 4.83
C SER A 279 2.44 14.61 4.92
N ALA A 280 3.21 13.55 5.12
CA ALA A 280 2.70 12.19 5.25
C ALA A 280 1.91 11.95 6.56
N SER A 281 2.09 12.79 7.58
CA SER A 281 1.35 12.72 8.85
C SER A 281 0.11 13.63 8.88
N ALA A 282 0.03 14.61 7.98
CA ALA A 282 -1.06 15.57 7.86
C ALA A 282 -2.31 14.96 7.18
N LEU A 283 -2.80 13.86 7.76
CA LEU A 283 -3.87 13.04 7.21
C LEU A 283 -5.24 13.59 7.58
N GLU A 284 -6.16 13.66 6.62
CA GLU A 284 -7.58 13.83 6.92
C GLU A 284 -8.15 12.61 7.66
N THR A 285 -9.32 12.76 8.29
CA THR A 285 -9.95 11.63 8.99
C THR A 285 -10.27 10.49 8.03
N GLY A 286 -9.83 9.28 8.35
CA GLY A 286 -9.97 8.09 7.51
C GLY A 286 -8.91 7.94 6.42
N ALA A 287 -8.00 8.90 6.25
CA ALA A 287 -6.85 8.79 5.37
C ALA A 287 -5.70 8.04 6.06
N PHE A 288 -4.83 7.44 5.26
CA PHE A 288 -3.64 6.73 5.75
C PHE A 288 -2.42 6.95 4.88
N SER A 289 -1.25 6.77 5.48
CA SER A 289 0.04 6.73 4.78
C SER A 289 0.65 5.34 4.91
N VAL A 290 1.15 4.80 3.81
CA VAL A 290 1.87 3.52 3.76
C VAL A 290 3.37 3.83 3.78
N VAL A 291 4.05 3.44 4.86
CA VAL A 291 5.51 3.62 5.00
C VAL A 291 6.18 2.31 4.62
N HIS A 292 6.87 2.28 3.48
CA HIS A 292 7.55 1.09 2.97
C HIS A 292 8.96 0.99 3.54
N LEU A 293 9.21 -0.09 4.28
CA LEU A 293 10.50 -0.38 4.90
C LEU A 293 11.12 -1.60 4.23
N SER A 294 12.44 -1.57 4.07
CA SER A 294 13.17 -2.69 3.47
C SER A 294 13.25 -3.88 4.43
N ALA A 295 12.84 -5.06 3.93
CA ALA A 295 13.02 -6.33 4.63
C ALA A 295 14.43 -6.90 4.40
N THR A 296 15.02 -6.61 3.24
CA THR A 296 16.33 -7.10 2.78
C THR A 296 17.49 -6.22 3.24
N ASN A 297 17.29 -4.92 3.34
CA ASN A 297 18.30 -3.95 3.77
C ASN A 297 17.72 -2.98 4.84
N PRO A 298 17.59 -3.41 6.10
CA PRO A 298 16.96 -2.59 7.15
C PRO A 298 17.63 -1.25 7.44
N GLY A 299 18.88 -1.06 7.00
CA GLY A 299 19.63 0.19 7.17
C GLY A 299 19.34 1.24 6.08
N SER A 300 18.55 0.91 5.05
CA SER A 300 18.20 1.84 3.96
C SER A 300 17.19 2.92 4.34
N GLY A 301 16.75 2.99 5.61
CA GLY A 301 15.73 3.94 6.02
C GLY A 301 14.33 3.61 5.51
N ILE A 302 13.51 4.65 5.42
CA ILE A 302 12.21 4.63 4.77
C ILE A 302 12.43 4.72 3.27
N ILE A 303 11.95 3.72 2.53
CA ILE A 303 12.17 3.63 1.08
C ILE A 303 11.19 4.53 0.32
N ALA A 304 9.93 4.48 0.71
CA ALA A 304 8.87 5.25 0.11
C ALA A 304 7.75 5.51 1.13
N ILE A 305 7.05 6.61 0.94
CA ILE A 305 5.78 6.89 1.62
C ILE A 305 4.75 7.28 0.58
N GLU A 306 3.57 6.68 0.65
CA GLU A 306 2.43 7.03 -0.17
C GLU A 306 1.21 7.31 0.71
N THR A 307 0.46 8.36 0.35
CA THR A 307 -0.70 8.82 1.11
C THR A 307 -1.98 8.53 0.33
N HIS A 308 -2.97 7.98 1.03
CA HIS A 308 -4.25 7.57 0.47
C HIS A 308 -5.40 8.24 1.21
N GLU A 309 -6.21 8.97 0.46
CA GLU A 309 -7.44 9.58 0.95
C GLU A 309 -8.60 8.57 0.90
N PRO A 310 -9.58 8.67 1.83
CA PRO A 310 -10.74 7.80 1.81
C PRO A 310 -11.61 8.10 0.59
N LYS A 311 -11.78 7.10 -0.28
CA LYS A 311 -12.76 7.14 -1.38
C LYS A 311 -14.15 6.80 -0.84
N LEU A 312 -15.09 7.73 -0.95
CA LEU A 312 -16.48 7.60 -0.47
C LEU A 312 -17.48 7.53 -1.62
#